data_AF-A0A0A1D2B2-F1
#
_entry.id   AF-A0A0A1D2B2-F1
#
_cell.length_a   1.000
_cell.length_b   1.000
_cell.length_c   1.000
_cell.angle_alpha   90.00
_cell.angle_beta   90.00
_cell.angle_gamma   90.00
#
_symmetry.space_group_name_H-M   'P 1'
#
loop_
_entity.id
_entity.type
_entity.pdbx_description
1 polymer ?
#
loop_
_entity_poly.entity_id
_entity_poly.type
_entity_poly.pdbx_seq_one_letter_code
_entity_poly.pdbx_strand_id
1 'polypeptide(L)'
;MGEMMFGVNWMELLILVGTIGVGVTVVTYLALRLFVWSKAESKSLEYIRRHALWTGVIAWAFSSLAGANRAGIYDPDQYYPDHWSTVPWLAVIAPSVAVVAVHAIGQSTWPAPKSPKRSAVLEFRRTRDYIEPALGWTVAGIFTLTAVVVGFLFFAPESVGPNSVTLGDYGQSIQTRFGRAPGYVLATALGVALTILVVGTAAVMRLIASRRSLEALSAEANKTLRTIGMNRLLRVSATVASGLAAVAGNYLAQPAPDSTATSWVNWLAIGNMLVLIAMLFWKPPFLASPTDDAGYNALFNSGASPDPSSGDGPAAAKLNNTAGLLAPAAGAVGLVAGWFTVPWFGWLGPMTLMLVFVLLSHLGLELLLRNNYATPGTPRARLKAAVPRSLPILAVVAGIGLIPTIAATSSLNRGGGYDWPGFGGSSPHFLVPLICVLAILTAGAGATAVVLRRPGLNDASELLERTLRRRSLFRIARTVAGGLFAILAAALFNLGTAPTYGGQSADQSLAMVGGVCIVAALTLCFYPVRAFTPAGFIPPVKNSTSLGK
;
A
#
# COMPACT_ATOMS: atom_id res chain seq x y z
N MET A 1 -5.57 -40.20 -26.05
CA MET A 1 -5.41 -39.05 -26.97
C MET A 1 -6.68 -38.20 -26.88
N GLY A 2 -6.72 -37.00 -26.33
CA GLY A 2 -5.69 -36.20 -25.68
C GLY A 2 -6.10 -35.86 -24.24
N GLU A 3 -5.16 -36.04 -23.33
CA GLU A 3 -5.26 -35.49 -21.99
C GLU A 3 -5.20 -33.97 -22.09
N MET A 4 -6.29 -33.32 -21.73
CA MET A 4 -6.30 -31.88 -21.50
C MET A 4 -5.47 -31.60 -20.26
N MET A 5 -4.18 -31.36 -20.48
CA MET A 5 -3.31 -30.66 -19.55
C MET A 5 -3.99 -29.34 -19.17
N PHE A 6 -4.67 -29.30 -18.03
CA PHE A 6 -4.92 -28.05 -17.32
C PHE A 6 -3.59 -27.59 -16.69
N GLY A 7 -2.62 -27.29 -17.56
CA GLY A 7 -1.45 -26.54 -17.18
C GLY A 7 -1.94 -25.21 -16.62
N VAL A 8 -1.44 -24.86 -15.43
CA VAL A 8 -1.65 -23.57 -14.78
C VAL A 8 -1.73 -22.49 -15.85
N ASN A 9 -2.91 -21.88 -16.02
CA ASN A 9 -3.14 -20.93 -17.07
C ASN A 9 -2.27 -19.71 -16.77
N TRP A 10 -1.10 -19.62 -17.40
CA TRP A 10 -0.12 -18.57 -17.16
C TRP A 10 -0.71 -17.18 -17.35
N MET A 11 -1.80 -17.05 -18.14
CA MET A 11 -2.59 -15.82 -18.20
C MET A 11 -3.33 -15.51 -16.90
N GLU A 12 -3.92 -16.47 -16.19
CA GLU A 12 -4.57 -16.22 -14.89
C GLU A 12 -3.54 -15.81 -13.83
N LEU A 13 -2.37 -16.44 -13.81
CA LEU A 13 -1.27 -16.04 -12.93
C LEU A 13 -0.75 -14.63 -13.30
N LEU A 14 -0.57 -14.33 -14.59
CA LEU A 14 -0.18 -13.00 -15.07
C LEU A 14 -1.24 -11.93 -14.81
N ILE A 15 -2.52 -12.28 -14.84
CA ILE A 15 -3.63 -11.36 -14.56
C ILE A 15 -3.79 -11.14 -13.06
N LEU A 16 -3.62 -12.15 -12.21
CA LEU A 16 -3.67 -12.00 -10.75
C LEU A 16 -2.44 -11.25 -10.22
N VAL A 17 -1.25 -11.63 -10.67
CA VAL A 17 0.01 -10.93 -10.36
C VAL A 17 0.02 -9.54 -11.02
N GLY A 18 -0.56 -9.41 -12.22
CA GLY A 18 -0.68 -8.17 -12.96
C GLY A 18 -1.69 -7.20 -12.35
N THR A 19 -2.83 -7.65 -11.84
CA THR A 19 -3.83 -6.79 -11.19
C THR A 19 -3.39 -6.37 -9.79
N ILE A 20 -2.77 -7.26 -9.01
CA ILE A 20 -2.10 -6.89 -7.75
C ILE A 20 -0.94 -5.93 -8.06
N GLY A 21 -0.11 -6.24 -9.06
CA GLY A 21 1.00 -5.40 -9.50
C GLY A 21 0.56 -4.02 -9.97
N VAL A 22 -0.53 -3.91 -10.74
CA VAL A 22 -1.13 -2.64 -11.19
C VAL A 22 -1.73 -1.89 -10.00
N GLY A 23 -2.45 -2.56 -9.09
CA GLY A 23 -2.97 -1.93 -7.87
C GLY A 23 -1.86 -1.35 -7.00
N VAL A 24 -0.82 -2.14 -6.76
CA VAL A 24 0.40 -1.75 -6.05
C VAL A 24 1.11 -0.60 -6.77
N THR A 25 1.22 -0.64 -8.10
CA THR A 25 1.85 0.43 -8.90
C THR A 25 1.03 1.72 -8.88
N VAL A 26 -0.30 1.64 -8.95
CA VAL A 26 -1.22 2.78 -8.88
C VAL A 26 -1.23 3.40 -7.49
N VAL A 27 -1.31 2.58 -6.44
CA VAL A 27 -1.22 3.04 -5.04
C VAL A 27 0.14 3.69 -4.78
N THR A 28 1.21 3.10 -5.30
CA THR A 28 2.57 3.66 -5.18
C THR A 28 2.66 4.96 -5.96
N TYR A 29 2.24 5.02 -7.22
CA TYR A 29 2.17 6.25 -8.02
C TYR A 29 1.38 7.36 -7.31
N LEU A 30 0.22 7.03 -6.74
CA LEU A 30 -0.61 8.00 -6.00
C LEU A 30 0.04 8.43 -4.69
N ALA A 31 0.65 7.52 -3.93
CA ALA A 31 1.39 7.84 -2.70
C ALA A 31 2.59 8.76 -3.01
N LEU A 32 3.37 8.47 -4.03
CA LEU A 32 4.49 9.30 -4.48
C LEU A 32 4.03 10.70 -4.89
N ARG A 33 2.92 10.76 -5.63
CA ARG A 33 2.27 12.01 -6.05
C ARG A 33 1.75 12.82 -4.86
N LEU A 34 1.28 12.15 -3.80
CA LEU A 34 0.73 12.78 -2.60
C LEU A 34 1.80 13.31 -1.64
N PHE A 35 2.91 12.58 -1.47
CA PHE A 35 3.94 12.91 -0.48
C PHE A 35 5.12 13.72 -1.04
N VAL A 36 5.40 13.69 -2.35
CA VAL A 36 6.65 14.23 -2.90
C VAL A 36 6.48 15.49 -3.75
N TRP A 37 5.29 15.77 -4.28
CA TRP A 37 5.02 17.01 -5.02
C TRP A 37 4.58 18.18 -4.12
N SER A 38 5.53 18.73 -3.37
CA SER A 38 5.54 20.16 -3.06
C SER A 38 6.30 20.90 -4.17
N LYS A 39 5.82 22.08 -4.60
CA LYS A 39 6.57 22.94 -5.54
C LYS A 39 7.92 23.24 -4.90
N ALA A 40 9.00 22.70 -5.47
CA ALA A 40 10.34 23.02 -5.01
C ALA A 40 10.71 24.44 -5.45
N GLU A 41 11.41 25.16 -4.59
CA GLU A 41 11.84 26.55 -4.80
C GLU A 41 12.80 26.69 -6.00
N SER A 42 13.55 25.62 -6.32
CA SER A 42 14.45 25.57 -7.47
C SER A 42 14.18 24.34 -8.35
N LYS A 43 14.25 24.54 -9.68
CA LYS A 43 14.11 23.46 -10.68
C LYS A 43 15.11 22.32 -10.42
N SER A 44 16.32 22.62 -9.96
CA SER A 44 17.35 21.61 -9.66
C SER A 44 16.96 20.69 -8.52
N LEU A 45 16.42 21.23 -7.41
CA LEU A 45 15.97 20.44 -6.27
C LEU A 45 14.76 19.57 -6.64
N GLU A 46 13.90 20.06 -7.53
CA GLU A 46 12.80 19.26 -8.08
C GLU A 46 13.30 18.05 -8.89
N TYR A 47 14.26 18.25 -9.80
CA TYR A 47 14.85 17.16 -10.57
C TYR A 47 15.52 16.13 -9.66
N ILE A 48 16.24 16.58 -8.64
CA ILE A 48 16.86 15.73 -7.62
C ILE A 48 15.80 14.89 -6.88
N ARG A 49 14.72 15.51 -6.42
CA ARG A 49 13.62 14.80 -5.74
C ARG A 49 12.95 13.79 -6.68
N ARG A 50 12.64 14.18 -7.93
CA ARG A 50 12.04 13.30 -8.95
C ARG A 50 12.95 12.11 -9.28
N HIS A 51 14.24 12.35 -9.49
CA HIS A 51 15.21 11.30 -9.78
C HIS A 51 15.27 10.29 -8.63
N ALA A 52 15.53 10.79 -7.42
CA ALA A 52 15.56 9.94 -6.23
C ALA A 52 14.27 9.15 -6.11
N LEU A 53 13.10 9.81 -6.22
CA LEU A 53 11.79 9.17 -6.19
C LEU A 53 11.69 7.98 -7.13
N TRP A 54 11.92 8.20 -8.43
CA TRP A 54 11.81 7.16 -9.45
C TRP A 54 12.79 6.01 -9.21
N THR A 55 14.03 6.27 -8.80
CA THR A 55 14.97 5.20 -8.41
C THR A 55 14.39 4.33 -7.30
N GLY A 56 13.82 4.93 -6.25
CA GLY A 56 13.24 4.17 -5.14
C GLY A 56 12.04 3.32 -5.55
N VAL A 57 11.21 3.85 -6.44
CA VAL A 57 9.97 3.21 -6.90
C VAL A 57 10.27 2.04 -7.80
N ILE A 58 11.20 2.23 -8.74
CA ILE A 58 11.67 1.17 -9.61
C ILE A 58 12.31 0.07 -8.76
N ALA A 59 13.20 0.42 -7.82
CA ALA A 59 13.83 -0.58 -6.96
C ALA A 59 12.82 -1.38 -6.14
N TRP A 60 11.80 -0.70 -5.59
CA TRP A 60 10.74 -1.36 -4.83
C TRP A 60 9.85 -2.23 -5.73
N ALA A 61 9.46 -1.77 -6.93
CA ALA A 61 8.66 -2.56 -7.86
C ALA A 61 9.36 -3.87 -8.27
N PHE A 62 10.69 -3.81 -8.47
CA PHE A 62 11.50 -4.98 -8.78
C PHE A 62 11.92 -5.81 -7.55
N SER A 63 11.58 -5.39 -6.33
CA SER A 63 11.95 -6.10 -5.09
C SER A 63 11.04 -7.29 -4.74
N SER A 64 10.00 -7.54 -5.54
CA SER A 64 9.00 -8.58 -5.26
C SER A 64 9.57 -10.01 -5.39
N LEU A 65 9.36 -10.81 -4.35
CA LEU A 65 9.70 -12.24 -4.30
C LEU A 65 8.49 -13.16 -4.49
N ALA A 66 7.35 -12.63 -4.96
CA ALA A 66 6.12 -13.41 -5.09
C ALA A 66 6.28 -14.66 -5.98
N GLY A 67 7.05 -14.56 -7.07
CA GLY A 67 7.35 -15.68 -7.95
C GLY A 67 8.24 -16.76 -7.33
N ALA A 68 8.94 -16.46 -6.24
CA ALA A 68 9.78 -17.41 -5.50
C ALA A 68 9.01 -18.12 -4.38
N ASN A 69 7.74 -17.80 -4.12
CA ASN A 69 7.02 -18.32 -2.96
C ASN A 69 6.87 -19.86 -2.96
N ARG A 70 6.89 -20.50 -4.14
CA ARG A 70 6.85 -21.97 -4.27
C ARG A 70 8.23 -22.59 -4.57
N ALA A 71 9.32 -21.86 -4.39
CA ALA A 71 10.66 -22.39 -4.67
C ALA A 71 10.97 -23.63 -3.81
N GLY A 72 11.41 -24.71 -4.45
CA GLY A 72 11.71 -25.97 -3.77
C GLY A 72 10.48 -26.81 -3.38
N ILE A 73 9.27 -26.39 -3.75
CA ILE A 73 8.01 -27.10 -3.51
C ILE A 73 7.44 -27.53 -4.87
N TYR A 74 7.01 -28.79 -4.99
CA TYR A 74 6.44 -29.34 -6.23
C TYR A 74 5.12 -30.07 -5.97
N ASP A 75 4.30 -30.17 -7.01
CA ASP A 75 3.03 -30.88 -6.94
C ASP A 75 3.26 -32.41 -6.93
N PRO A 76 2.41 -33.22 -6.27
CA PRO A 76 2.66 -34.66 -6.09
C PRO A 76 2.73 -35.44 -7.41
N ASP A 77 2.09 -34.93 -8.45
CA ASP A 77 2.09 -35.45 -9.83
C ASP A 77 3.33 -35.04 -10.63
N GLN A 78 4.16 -34.14 -10.10
CA GLN A 78 5.35 -33.61 -10.74
C GLN A 78 6.61 -34.12 -10.02
N TYR A 79 7.02 -35.36 -10.30
CA TYR A 79 8.32 -35.84 -9.85
C TYR A 79 9.43 -35.25 -10.72
N TYR A 80 10.33 -34.49 -10.09
CA TYR A 80 11.51 -33.93 -10.74
C TYR A 80 12.76 -34.75 -10.36
N PRO A 81 13.36 -35.51 -11.30
CA PRO A 81 14.59 -36.27 -11.03
C PRO A 81 15.77 -35.36 -10.65
N ASP A 82 15.77 -34.13 -11.18
CA ASP A 82 16.71 -33.09 -10.81
C ASP A 82 16.06 -32.09 -9.87
N HIS A 83 16.47 -32.13 -8.60
CA HIS A 83 15.97 -31.25 -7.56
C HIS A 83 16.18 -29.76 -7.87
N TRP A 84 17.21 -29.41 -8.65
CA TRP A 84 17.49 -28.02 -9.01
C TRP A 84 16.43 -27.40 -9.92
N SER A 85 15.68 -28.23 -10.66
CA SER A 85 14.58 -27.76 -11.51
C SER A 85 13.39 -27.20 -10.73
N THR A 86 13.28 -27.54 -9.44
CA THR A 86 12.24 -27.01 -8.52
C THR A 86 12.52 -25.58 -8.05
N VAL A 87 13.70 -25.03 -8.36
CA VAL A 87 14.10 -23.68 -7.98
C VAL A 87 13.87 -22.72 -9.15
N PRO A 88 12.94 -21.76 -9.04
CA PRO A 88 12.78 -20.70 -10.02
C PRO A 88 13.91 -19.67 -9.84
N TRP A 89 15.11 -19.98 -10.34
CA TRP A 89 16.34 -19.20 -10.15
C TRP A 89 16.18 -17.71 -10.42
N LEU A 90 15.51 -17.37 -11.52
CA LEU A 90 15.25 -15.97 -11.88
C LEU A 90 14.39 -15.28 -10.82
N ALA A 91 13.32 -15.92 -10.34
CA ALA A 91 12.44 -15.35 -9.33
C ALA A 91 13.12 -15.18 -7.96
N VAL A 92 14.10 -16.03 -7.64
CA VAL A 92 14.88 -15.96 -6.41
C VAL A 92 15.99 -14.89 -6.47
N ILE A 93 16.75 -14.85 -7.56
CA ILE A 93 17.94 -13.99 -7.68
C ILE A 93 17.60 -12.59 -8.20
N ALA A 94 16.69 -12.48 -9.18
CA ALA A 94 16.43 -11.23 -9.88
C ALA A 94 16.04 -10.07 -8.95
N PRO A 95 15.20 -10.25 -7.90
CA PRO A 95 14.85 -9.14 -7.02
C PRO A 95 16.07 -8.54 -6.29
N SER A 96 16.98 -9.40 -5.82
CA SER A 96 18.22 -8.97 -5.16
C SER A 96 19.15 -8.22 -6.10
N VAL A 97 19.35 -8.75 -7.32
CA VAL A 97 20.15 -8.10 -8.36
C VAL A 97 19.52 -6.77 -8.78
N ALA A 98 18.20 -6.73 -8.99
CA ALA A 98 17.50 -5.55 -9.45
C ALA A 98 17.56 -4.41 -8.41
N VAL A 99 17.37 -4.70 -7.12
CA VAL A 99 17.49 -3.69 -6.06
C VAL A 99 18.89 -3.07 -6.04
N VAL A 100 19.94 -3.89 -6.13
CA VAL A 100 21.34 -3.43 -6.17
C VAL A 100 21.60 -2.61 -7.44
N ALA A 101 21.22 -3.14 -8.61
CA ALA A 101 21.45 -2.52 -9.91
C ALA A 101 20.73 -1.17 -10.03
N VAL A 102 19.44 -1.10 -9.66
CA VAL A 102 18.65 0.14 -9.74
C VAL A 102 19.23 1.22 -8.83
N HIS A 103 19.66 0.87 -7.61
CA HIS A 103 20.29 1.86 -6.75
C HIS A 103 21.69 2.25 -7.24
N ALA A 104 22.49 1.32 -7.75
CA ALA A 104 23.78 1.64 -8.35
C ALA A 104 23.64 2.58 -9.55
N ILE A 105 22.73 2.27 -10.49
CA ILE A 105 22.40 3.10 -11.66
C ILE A 105 21.83 4.44 -11.20
N GLY A 106 20.89 4.45 -10.26
CA GLY A 106 20.31 5.67 -9.73
C GLY A 106 21.35 6.58 -9.08
N GLN A 107 22.42 6.02 -8.50
CA GLN A 107 23.53 6.77 -7.94
C GLN A 107 24.60 7.20 -8.98
N SER A 108 24.77 6.47 -10.08
CA SER A 108 25.67 6.86 -11.17
C SER A 108 25.06 7.91 -12.11
N THR A 109 23.73 7.94 -12.23
CA THR A 109 22.97 8.84 -13.11
C THR A 109 22.62 10.19 -12.49
N TRP A 110 23.21 10.55 -11.34
CA TRP A 110 23.00 11.88 -10.77
C TRP A 110 23.52 12.97 -11.72
N PRO A 111 22.80 14.10 -11.87
CA PRO A 111 23.22 15.17 -12.75
C PRO A 111 24.62 15.67 -12.37
N ALA A 112 25.54 15.63 -13.34
CA ALA A 112 26.90 16.06 -13.15
C ALA A 112 26.98 17.58 -12.87
N PRO A 113 27.90 18.02 -12.00
CA PRO A 113 28.14 19.44 -11.76
C PRO A 113 28.53 20.14 -13.06
N LYS A 114 27.86 21.26 -13.37
CA LYS A 114 28.10 22.06 -14.59
C LYS A 114 29.07 23.23 -14.36
N SER A 115 29.44 23.55 -13.12
CA SER A 115 30.33 24.68 -12.85
C SER A 115 31.80 24.32 -13.11
N PRO A 116 32.59 25.21 -13.73
CA PRO A 116 34.03 25.05 -13.86
C PRO A 116 34.78 25.19 -12.52
N LYS A 117 34.17 25.78 -11.48
CA LYS A 117 34.80 25.97 -10.16
C LYS A 117 34.65 24.72 -9.29
N ARG A 118 35.76 23.96 -9.11
CA ARG A 118 35.82 22.82 -8.18
C ARG A 118 35.96 23.32 -6.73
N SER A 119 34.89 23.27 -5.94
CA SER A 119 35.01 23.30 -4.47
C SER A 119 35.22 21.87 -3.95
N ALA A 120 36.39 21.60 -3.37
CA ALA A 120 36.69 20.34 -2.72
C ALA A 120 36.53 20.51 -1.20
N VAL A 121 35.44 19.98 -0.65
CA VAL A 121 35.30 19.84 0.81
C VAL A 121 36.10 18.61 1.24
N LEU A 122 37.26 18.84 1.89
CA LEU A 122 38.23 17.84 2.34
C LEU A 122 37.82 17.16 3.66
N GLU A 123 36.55 16.81 3.81
CA GLU A 123 36.09 16.00 4.94
C GLU A 123 36.27 14.50 4.63
N PHE A 124 36.84 13.76 5.58
CA PHE A 124 36.92 12.30 5.50
C PHE A 124 35.51 11.71 5.60
N ARG A 125 35.08 10.93 4.58
CA ARG A 125 33.70 10.43 4.47
C ARG A 125 33.67 8.94 4.81
N ARG A 126 33.13 8.58 5.98
CA ARG A 126 32.87 7.17 6.32
C ARG A 126 31.42 6.84 6.02
N THR A 127 31.16 5.62 5.56
CA THR A 127 29.79 5.14 5.32
C THR A 127 28.92 5.22 6.58
N ARG A 128 29.50 4.87 7.74
CA ARG A 128 28.83 4.92 9.05
C ARG A 128 28.30 6.30 9.43
N ASP A 129 28.89 7.38 8.91
CA ASP A 129 28.52 8.75 9.29
C ASP A 129 27.17 9.18 8.68
N TYR A 130 26.69 8.41 7.70
CA TYR A 130 25.43 8.66 6.99
C TYR A 130 24.35 7.63 7.33
N ILE A 131 24.62 6.66 8.20
CA ILE A 131 23.67 5.62 8.62
C ILE A 131 23.08 6.01 9.97
N GLU A 132 21.77 6.02 10.06
CA GLU A 132 21.09 6.12 11.36
C GLU A 132 21.35 4.84 12.17
N PRO A 133 21.95 4.90 13.38
CA PRO A 133 22.38 3.69 14.09
C PRO A 133 21.27 2.68 14.34
N ALA A 134 20.07 3.14 14.72
CA ALA A 134 18.92 2.29 14.95
C ALA A 134 18.50 1.52 13.67
N LEU A 135 18.51 2.19 12.51
CA LEU A 135 18.20 1.55 11.24
C LEU A 135 19.28 0.55 10.86
N GLY A 136 20.56 0.92 11.02
CA GLY A 136 21.70 0.06 10.73
C GLY A 136 21.66 -1.25 11.52
N TRP A 137 21.42 -1.17 12.83
CA TRP A 137 21.29 -2.35 13.69
C TRP A 137 20.07 -3.20 13.35
N THR A 138 18.92 -2.58 13.07
CA THR A 138 17.70 -3.30 12.67
C THR A 138 17.92 -4.08 11.37
N VAL A 139 18.53 -3.44 10.37
CA VAL A 139 18.83 -4.06 9.07
C VAL A 139 19.84 -5.19 9.26
N ALA A 140 20.92 -4.97 10.03
CA ALA A 140 21.89 -6.01 10.34
C ALA A 140 21.24 -7.21 11.05
N GLY A 141 20.32 -6.97 11.99
CA GLY A 141 19.55 -8.01 12.65
C GLY A 141 18.69 -8.82 11.68
N ILE A 142 18.01 -8.17 10.74
CA ILE A 142 17.21 -8.83 9.70
C ILE A 142 18.09 -9.70 8.80
N PHE A 143 19.22 -9.17 8.30
CA PHE A 143 20.16 -9.95 7.49
C PHE A 143 20.70 -11.17 8.25
N THR A 144 21.04 -10.99 9.53
CA THR A 144 21.55 -12.08 10.37
C THR A 144 20.49 -13.15 10.60
N LEU A 145 19.25 -12.74 10.93
CA LEU A 145 18.13 -13.65 11.09
C LEU A 145 17.85 -14.44 9.80
N THR A 146 17.81 -13.76 8.65
CA THR A 146 17.64 -14.42 7.34
C THR A 146 18.76 -15.42 7.08
N ALA A 147 20.02 -15.07 7.37
CA ALA A 147 21.15 -15.98 7.20
C ALA A 147 21.04 -17.22 8.09
N VAL A 148 20.63 -17.06 9.36
CA VAL A 148 20.39 -18.18 10.30
C VAL A 148 19.26 -19.07 9.80
N VAL A 149 18.14 -18.51 9.34
CA VAL A 149 17.01 -19.27 8.78
C VAL A 149 17.45 -20.06 7.54
N VAL A 150 18.21 -19.43 6.62
CA VAL A 150 18.73 -20.11 5.43
C VAL A 150 19.73 -21.21 5.81
N GLY A 151 20.56 -20.99 6.83
CA GLY A 151 21.45 -22.01 7.38
C GLY A 151 20.70 -23.19 7.98
N PHE A 152 19.61 -22.94 8.71
CA PHE A 152 18.75 -24.00 9.24
C PHE A 152 18.04 -24.78 8.13
N LEU A 153 17.54 -24.06 7.11
CA LEU A 153 16.90 -24.65 5.93
C LEU A 153 17.82 -25.64 5.22
N PHE A 154 19.13 -25.42 5.21
CA PHE A 154 20.10 -26.32 4.56
C PHE A 154 19.99 -27.78 5.03
N PHE A 155 19.64 -27.99 6.30
CA PHE A 155 19.50 -29.30 6.91
C PHE A 155 18.08 -29.88 6.83
N ALA A 156 17.15 -29.19 6.17
CA ALA A 156 15.78 -29.69 6.04
C ALA A 156 15.75 -30.93 5.12
N PRO A 157 15.11 -32.03 5.57
CA PRO A 157 15.05 -33.25 4.79
C PRO A 157 14.10 -33.10 3.60
N GLU A 158 14.43 -33.82 2.52
CA GLU A 158 13.52 -34.06 1.40
C GLU A 158 12.22 -34.69 1.88
N SER A 159 11.12 -34.40 1.19
CA SER A 159 9.86 -35.08 1.42
C SER A 159 9.14 -35.26 0.10
N VAL A 160 9.03 -36.51 -0.32
CA VAL A 160 8.24 -36.90 -1.50
C VAL A 160 6.76 -36.86 -1.11
N GLY A 161 5.97 -36.03 -1.79
CA GLY A 161 4.52 -35.99 -1.58
C GLY A 161 3.92 -37.36 -1.90
N PRO A 162 3.08 -37.95 -1.04
CA PRO A 162 2.45 -39.22 -1.35
C PRO A 162 1.58 -39.08 -2.61
N ASN A 163 1.70 -40.04 -3.53
CA ASN A 163 0.87 -40.12 -4.73
C ASN A 163 -0.61 -39.97 -4.36
N SER A 164 -1.36 -39.23 -5.18
CA SER A 164 -2.78 -38.99 -4.98
C SER A 164 -3.51 -40.31 -4.68
N VAL A 165 -4.11 -40.42 -3.49
CA VAL A 165 -4.95 -41.56 -3.16
C VAL A 165 -6.34 -41.27 -3.71
N THR A 166 -6.78 -42.08 -4.67
CA THR A 166 -8.17 -42.06 -5.16
C THR A 166 -9.06 -42.63 -4.07
N LEU A 167 -9.92 -41.80 -3.45
CA LEU A 167 -10.90 -42.28 -2.48
C LEU A 167 -12.19 -42.69 -3.21
N GLY A 168 -12.50 -43.99 -3.13
CA GLY A 168 -13.78 -44.58 -3.58
C GLY A 168 -13.93 -44.80 -5.08
N ASP A 169 -14.96 -45.56 -5.46
CA ASP A 169 -15.30 -45.92 -6.86
C ASP A 169 -15.68 -44.71 -7.74
N TYR A 170 -15.90 -43.53 -7.14
CA TYR A 170 -16.28 -42.29 -7.82
C TYR A 170 -15.10 -41.42 -8.29
N GLY A 171 -13.85 -41.91 -8.20
CA GLY A 171 -12.70 -41.25 -8.82
C GLY A 171 -12.29 -39.91 -8.21
N GLN A 172 -12.71 -39.61 -6.98
CA GLN A 172 -12.25 -38.40 -6.29
C GLN A 172 -10.83 -38.60 -5.77
N SER A 173 -9.85 -38.07 -6.50
CA SER A 173 -8.48 -37.96 -6.01
C SER A 173 -8.41 -36.83 -4.98
N ILE A 174 -8.15 -37.15 -3.72
CA ILE A 174 -7.73 -36.13 -2.76
C ILE A 174 -6.23 -35.94 -3.01
N GLN A 175 -5.80 -34.75 -3.42
CA GLN A 175 -4.37 -34.45 -3.53
C GLN A 175 -3.74 -34.50 -2.14
N THR A 176 -2.81 -35.42 -1.92
CA THR A 176 -2.40 -35.89 -0.59
C THR A 176 -1.20 -35.18 0.03
N ARG A 177 -0.78 -33.99 -0.47
CA ARG A 177 0.24 -33.02 0.06
C ARG A 177 1.36 -32.75 -0.95
N PHE A 178 1.83 -31.51 -1.01
CA PHE A 178 2.95 -31.10 -1.85
C PHE A 178 4.26 -31.79 -1.45
N GLY A 179 5.09 -32.11 -2.44
CA GLY A 179 6.46 -32.55 -2.23
C GLY A 179 7.41 -31.37 -2.06
N ARG A 180 8.60 -31.63 -1.51
CA ARG A 180 9.67 -30.64 -1.40
C ARG A 180 11.03 -31.26 -1.69
N ALA A 181 11.84 -30.54 -2.46
CA ALA A 181 13.23 -30.90 -2.73
C ALA A 181 14.05 -30.86 -1.43
N PRO A 182 15.25 -31.47 -1.35
CA PRO A 182 16.12 -31.35 -0.18
C PRO A 182 16.44 -29.89 0.16
N GLY A 183 16.53 -29.59 1.46
CA GLY A 183 16.71 -28.23 1.97
C GLY A 183 17.96 -27.53 1.44
N TYR A 184 19.06 -28.26 1.22
CA TYR A 184 20.32 -27.71 0.69
C TYR A 184 20.16 -27.05 -0.69
N VAL A 185 19.23 -27.53 -1.52
CA VAL A 185 18.97 -27.02 -2.87
C VAL A 185 18.43 -25.60 -2.78
N LEU A 186 17.35 -25.41 -2.02
CA LEU A 186 16.74 -24.11 -1.82
C LEU A 186 17.63 -23.18 -0.98
N ALA A 187 18.28 -23.71 0.07
CA ALA A 187 19.18 -22.94 0.92
C ALA A 187 20.35 -22.36 0.12
N THR A 188 20.90 -23.11 -0.84
CA THR A 188 21.96 -22.61 -1.72
C THR A 188 21.44 -21.46 -2.59
N ALA A 189 20.27 -21.61 -3.21
CA ALA A 189 19.69 -20.56 -4.05
C ALA A 189 19.37 -19.28 -3.27
N LEU A 190 18.75 -19.41 -2.09
CA LEU A 190 18.47 -18.27 -1.20
C LEU A 190 19.76 -17.66 -0.64
N GLY A 191 20.76 -18.48 -0.32
CA GLY A 191 22.08 -18.05 0.15
C GLY A 191 22.83 -17.23 -0.89
N VAL A 192 22.77 -17.64 -2.16
CA VAL A 192 23.32 -16.86 -3.29
C VAL A 192 22.61 -15.51 -3.42
N ALA A 193 21.28 -15.50 -3.42
CA ALA A 193 20.50 -14.26 -3.48
C ALA A 193 20.80 -13.31 -2.30
N LEU A 194 20.89 -13.85 -1.08
CA LEU A 194 21.24 -13.11 0.12
C LEU A 194 22.66 -12.53 0.06
N THR A 195 23.63 -13.32 -0.43
CA THR A 195 25.02 -12.89 -0.58
C THR A 195 25.14 -11.74 -1.59
N ILE A 196 24.47 -11.86 -2.74
CA ILE A 196 24.39 -10.79 -3.75
C ILE A 196 23.82 -9.52 -3.12
N LEU A 197 22.74 -9.65 -2.35
CA LEU A 197 22.10 -8.52 -1.69
C LEU A 197 23.02 -7.86 -0.65
N VAL A 198 23.68 -8.63 0.23
CA VAL A 198 24.60 -8.10 1.25
C VAL A 198 25.77 -7.36 0.61
N VAL A 199 26.46 -8.03 -0.31
CA VAL A 199 27.65 -7.47 -0.98
C VAL A 199 27.26 -6.26 -1.83
N GLY A 200 26.17 -6.36 -2.58
CA GLY A 200 25.64 -5.29 -3.41
C GLY A 200 25.22 -4.07 -2.58
N THR A 201 24.51 -4.26 -1.47
CA THR A 201 24.12 -3.18 -0.57
C THR A 201 25.34 -2.50 0.04
N ALA A 202 26.36 -3.25 0.46
CA ALA A 202 27.63 -2.68 0.94
C ALA A 202 28.35 -1.85 -0.15
N ALA A 203 28.40 -2.36 -1.38
CA ALA A 203 28.99 -1.66 -2.52
C ALA A 203 28.23 -0.37 -2.86
N VAL A 204 26.90 -0.39 -2.89
CA VAL A 204 26.09 0.80 -3.15
C VAL A 204 26.20 1.82 -2.01
N MET A 205 26.25 1.40 -0.75
CA MET A 205 26.53 2.31 0.37
C MET A 205 27.88 3.01 0.21
N ARG A 206 28.93 2.26 -0.16
CA ARG A 206 30.24 2.84 -0.46
C ARG A 206 30.17 3.83 -1.62
N LEU A 207 29.41 3.50 -2.67
CA LEU A 207 29.18 4.37 -3.80
C LEU A 207 28.47 5.67 -3.39
N ILE A 208 27.41 5.61 -2.57
CA ILE A 208 26.70 6.78 -2.02
C ILE A 208 27.65 7.68 -1.21
N ALA A 209 28.48 7.10 -0.34
CA ALA A 209 29.46 7.84 0.45
C ALA A 209 30.54 8.51 -0.44
N SER A 210 30.96 7.82 -1.50
CA SER A 210 31.97 8.32 -2.44
C SER A 210 31.44 9.38 -3.42
N ARG A 211 30.11 9.52 -3.57
CA ARG A 211 29.49 10.44 -4.52
C ARG A 211 29.97 11.88 -4.30
N ARG A 212 30.26 12.59 -5.39
CA ARG A 212 30.61 14.02 -5.36
C ARG A 212 29.44 14.87 -4.80
N SER A 213 29.77 15.94 -4.09
CA SER A 213 28.79 16.93 -3.61
C SER A 213 28.19 17.70 -4.79
N LEU A 214 26.89 17.96 -4.73
CA LEU A 214 26.18 18.77 -5.71
C LEU A 214 26.40 20.25 -5.39
N GLU A 215 26.87 21.02 -6.36
CA GLU A 215 27.27 22.43 -6.20
C GLU A 215 26.10 23.36 -5.86
N ALA A 216 24.89 23.00 -6.27
CA ALA A 216 23.68 23.78 -6.00
C ALA A 216 23.16 23.65 -4.56
N LEU A 217 23.79 22.82 -3.73
CA LEU A 217 23.32 22.49 -2.38
C LEU A 217 24.42 22.76 -1.35
N SER A 218 24.01 23.21 -0.16
CA SER A 218 24.93 23.33 0.98
C SER A 218 25.57 21.98 1.35
N ALA A 219 26.69 22.02 2.07
CA ALA A 219 27.35 20.81 2.55
C ALA A 219 26.40 19.95 3.42
N GLU A 220 25.61 20.61 4.27
CA GLU A 220 24.59 19.97 5.10
C GLU A 220 23.48 19.31 4.27
N ALA A 221 22.93 20.01 3.27
CA ALA A 221 21.92 19.43 2.38
C ALA A 221 22.46 18.21 1.60
N ASN A 222 23.73 18.25 1.19
CA ASN A 222 24.40 17.10 0.57
C ASN A 222 24.57 15.93 1.54
N LYS A 223 24.94 16.18 2.81
CA LYS A 223 25.00 15.17 3.86
C LYS A 223 23.64 14.52 4.06
N THR A 224 22.58 15.32 4.21
CA THR A 224 21.20 14.85 4.34
C THR A 224 20.76 14.03 3.14
N LEU A 225 21.10 14.42 1.90
CA LEU A 225 20.81 13.62 0.71
C LEU A 225 21.47 12.24 0.72
N ARG A 226 22.72 12.14 1.20
CA ARG A 226 23.41 10.85 1.33
C ARG A 226 22.74 9.98 2.39
N THR A 227 22.37 10.56 3.54
CA THR A 227 21.62 9.86 4.59
C THR A 227 20.26 9.36 4.07
N ILE A 228 19.51 10.18 3.32
CA ILE A 228 18.25 9.75 2.68
C ILE A 228 18.50 8.58 1.73
N GLY A 229 19.55 8.66 0.91
CA GLY A 229 19.92 7.61 -0.03
C GLY A 229 20.26 6.29 0.66
N MET A 230 21.07 6.33 1.72
CA MET A 230 21.44 5.16 2.50
C MET A 230 20.24 4.56 3.24
N ASN A 231 19.45 5.38 3.93
CA ASN A 231 18.28 4.91 4.66
C ASN A 231 17.29 4.22 3.73
N ARG A 232 17.11 4.76 2.52
CA ARG A 232 16.26 4.12 1.50
C ARG A 232 16.80 2.77 1.04
N LEU A 233 18.07 2.72 0.66
CA LEU A 233 18.71 1.48 0.23
C LEU A 233 18.59 0.40 1.32
N LEU A 234 18.91 0.75 2.57
CA LEU A 234 18.85 -0.15 3.71
C LEU A 234 17.43 -0.67 3.97
N ARG A 235 16.41 0.19 3.88
CA ARG A 235 15.00 -0.21 4.03
C ARG A 235 14.59 -1.23 2.96
N VAL A 236 14.86 -0.94 1.68
CA VAL A 236 14.49 -1.85 0.58
C VAL A 236 15.28 -3.17 0.68
N SER A 237 16.57 -3.09 1.02
CA SER A 237 17.40 -4.29 1.21
C SER A 237 16.88 -5.15 2.36
N ALA A 238 16.50 -4.55 3.49
CA ALA A 238 15.93 -5.28 4.62
C ALA A 238 14.61 -5.97 4.25
N THR A 239 13.75 -5.32 3.46
CA THR A 239 12.49 -5.93 3.01
C THR A 239 12.70 -7.11 2.05
N VAL A 240 13.73 -7.06 1.20
CA VAL A 240 14.08 -8.22 0.36
C VAL A 240 14.67 -9.34 1.21
N ALA A 241 15.58 -9.01 2.13
CA ALA A 241 16.17 -9.99 3.04
C ALA A 241 15.11 -10.71 3.90
N SER A 242 14.13 -9.98 4.45
CA SER A 242 13.01 -10.59 5.17
C SER A 242 12.09 -11.40 4.24
N GLY A 243 11.92 -10.96 3.00
CA GLY A 243 11.20 -11.71 1.97
C GLY A 243 11.85 -13.07 1.66
N LEU A 244 13.19 -13.12 1.56
CA LEU A 244 13.93 -14.38 1.38
C LEU A 244 13.71 -15.33 2.57
N ALA A 245 13.67 -14.80 3.80
CA ALA A 245 13.32 -15.59 4.98
C ALA A 245 11.87 -16.09 4.94
N ALA A 246 10.92 -15.29 4.45
CA ALA A 246 9.54 -15.71 4.28
C ALA A 246 9.38 -16.84 3.25
N VAL A 247 10.16 -16.82 2.16
CA VAL A 247 10.22 -17.93 1.18
C VAL A 247 10.75 -19.20 1.84
N ALA A 248 11.85 -19.10 2.60
CA ALA A 248 12.36 -20.23 3.39
C ALA A 248 11.31 -20.74 4.40
N GLY A 249 10.60 -19.83 5.06
CA GLY A 249 9.52 -20.18 5.98
C GLY A 249 8.35 -20.88 5.30
N ASN A 250 8.04 -20.54 4.04
CA ASN A 250 6.97 -21.19 3.30
C ASN A 250 7.32 -22.65 2.97
N TYR A 251 8.59 -22.89 2.65
CA TYR A 251 9.14 -24.23 2.47
C TYR A 251 9.15 -25.02 3.80
N LEU A 252 9.58 -24.39 4.90
CA LEU A 252 9.68 -25.05 6.21
C LEU A 252 8.32 -25.31 6.87
N ALA A 253 7.31 -24.48 6.57
CA ALA A 253 5.95 -24.64 7.08
C ALA A 253 5.19 -25.81 6.43
N GLN A 254 5.74 -26.43 5.37
CA GLN A 254 5.15 -27.62 4.77
C GLN A 254 5.20 -28.78 5.78
N PRO A 255 4.07 -29.43 6.07
CA PRO A 255 4.02 -30.55 7.01
C PRO A 255 4.85 -31.71 6.47
N ALA A 256 5.57 -32.41 7.37
CA ALA A 256 6.20 -33.68 7.02
C ALA A 256 5.13 -34.70 6.59
N PRO A 257 5.48 -35.71 5.76
CA PRO A 257 4.53 -36.74 5.30
C PRO A 257 3.76 -37.39 6.45
N ASP A 258 4.45 -37.67 7.55
CA ASP A 258 3.88 -38.35 8.72
C ASP A 258 3.31 -37.40 9.78
N SER A 259 3.34 -36.09 9.52
CA SER A 259 2.85 -35.09 10.48
C SER A 259 1.32 -35.02 10.47
N THR A 260 0.74 -35.07 11.68
CA THR A 260 -0.69 -34.79 11.94
C THR A 260 -0.95 -33.30 12.18
N ALA A 261 0.08 -32.44 12.09
CA ALA A 261 -0.08 -31.01 12.26
C ALA A 261 -0.98 -30.42 11.17
N THR A 262 -2.07 -29.79 11.59
CA THR A 262 -3.05 -29.13 10.71
C THR A 262 -2.72 -27.67 10.44
N SER A 263 -1.73 -27.09 11.12
CA SER A 263 -1.37 -25.67 11.00
C SER A 263 -0.22 -25.47 10.02
N TRP A 264 -0.45 -24.67 8.98
CA TRP A 264 0.56 -24.29 7.95
C TRP A 264 0.95 -22.82 8.07
N VAL A 265 0.92 -22.27 9.29
CA VAL A 265 1.19 -20.85 9.51
C VAL A 265 2.67 -20.56 9.26
N ASN A 266 2.95 -19.79 8.21
CA ASN A 266 4.28 -19.26 7.93
C ASN A 266 4.56 -18.03 8.82
N TRP A 267 5.12 -18.26 10.01
CA TRP A 267 5.51 -17.20 10.93
C TRP A 267 6.52 -16.21 10.34
N LEU A 268 7.39 -16.66 9.43
CA LEU A 268 8.36 -15.79 8.77
C LEU A 268 7.71 -14.86 7.75
N ALA A 269 6.60 -15.27 7.11
CA ALA A 269 5.79 -14.36 6.30
C ALA A 269 5.13 -13.27 7.15
N ILE A 270 4.64 -13.62 8.35
CA ILE A 270 4.13 -12.61 9.31
C ILE A 270 5.25 -11.66 9.73
N GLY A 271 6.43 -12.20 10.07
CA GLY A 271 7.62 -11.40 10.38
C GLY A 271 8.01 -10.47 9.24
N ASN A 272 7.97 -10.93 7.99
CA ASN A 272 8.21 -10.11 6.80
C ASN A 272 7.18 -8.99 6.65
N MET A 273 5.90 -9.25 6.93
CA MET A 273 4.87 -8.20 6.94
C MET A 273 5.14 -7.15 8.01
N LEU A 274 5.56 -7.57 9.21
CA LEU A 274 5.96 -6.63 10.27
C LEU A 274 7.19 -5.80 9.86
N VAL A 275 8.17 -6.39 9.19
CA VAL A 275 9.33 -5.66 8.63
C VAL A 275 8.86 -4.64 7.59
N LEU A 276 8.00 -5.02 6.65
CA LEU A 276 7.45 -4.09 5.65
C LEU A 276 6.74 -2.90 6.31
N ILE A 277 5.92 -3.16 7.32
CA ILE A 277 5.20 -2.12 8.08
C ILE A 277 6.19 -1.23 8.85
N ALA A 278 7.14 -1.81 9.58
CA ALA A 278 8.14 -1.06 10.33
C ALA A 278 8.99 -0.19 9.39
N MET A 279 9.43 -0.76 8.26
CA MET A 279 10.18 -0.04 7.25
C MET A 279 9.33 1.04 6.60
N LEU A 280 8.02 0.88 6.41
CA LEU A 280 7.13 1.93 5.89
C LEU A 280 7.07 3.15 6.84
N PHE A 281 6.96 2.89 8.15
CA PHE A 281 6.87 3.94 9.17
C PHE A 281 8.21 4.57 9.54
N TRP A 282 9.35 4.02 9.07
CA TRP A 282 10.66 4.63 9.31
C TRP A 282 10.74 5.99 8.61
N LYS A 283 10.71 7.06 9.42
CA LYS A 283 10.68 8.44 8.93
C LYS A 283 12.01 8.77 8.25
N PRO A 284 12.04 9.11 6.94
CA PRO A 284 13.27 9.58 6.32
C PRO A 284 13.65 10.95 6.90
N PRO A 285 14.94 11.26 7.05
CA PRO A 285 15.35 12.62 7.37
C PRO A 285 14.88 13.55 6.25
N PHE A 286 14.23 14.64 6.60
CA PHE A 286 13.77 15.62 5.64
C PHE A 286 14.88 16.64 5.40
N LEU A 287 15.03 17.07 4.15
CA LEU A 287 15.77 18.31 3.88
C LEU A 287 14.98 19.41 4.58
N ALA A 288 15.60 20.13 5.53
CA ALA A 288 15.03 21.34 6.09
C ALA A 288 14.68 22.25 4.90
N SER A 289 13.40 22.27 4.56
CA SER A 289 12.86 23.05 3.46
C SER A 289 12.48 24.37 4.10
N PRO A 290 13.12 25.51 3.73
CA PRO A 290 12.65 26.82 4.18
C PRO A 290 11.15 27.04 3.88
N THR A 291 10.62 26.24 2.96
CA THR A 291 9.23 26.25 2.49
C THR A 291 8.22 25.36 3.22
N ASP A 292 8.63 24.45 4.12
CA ASP A 292 7.63 23.77 4.98
C ASP A 292 6.91 24.80 5.87
N ASP A 293 7.61 25.90 6.17
CA ASP A 293 7.03 27.12 6.71
C ASP A 293 6.59 28.10 5.60
N ALA A 294 7.35 28.34 4.52
CA ALA A 294 6.99 29.41 3.58
C ALA A 294 5.73 29.19 2.71
N GLY A 295 5.31 27.95 2.41
CA GLY A 295 4.07 27.71 1.63
C GLY A 295 2.81 27.71 2.49
N TYR A 296 2.93 27.19 3.71
CA TYR A 296 1.91 27.29 4.75
C TYR A 296 1.87 28.71 5.34
N ASN A 297 2.96 29.46 5.31
CA ASN A 297 2.94 30.88 5.64
C ASN A 297 2.49 31.69 4.42
N ALA A 298 2.83 31.42 3.17
CA ALA A 298 2.39 32.29 2.05
C ALA A 298 0.86 32.34 1.85
N LEU A 299 0.11 31.28 2.19
CA LEU A 299 -1.36 31.30 2.22
C LEU A 299 -1.96 31.94 3.48
N PHE A 300 -1.16 32.14 4.54
CA PHE A 300 -1.59 32.55 5.89
C PHE A 300 -0.80 33.77 6.45
N ASN A 301 0.13 34.30 5.67
CA ASN A 301 1.12 35.34 5.96
C ASN A 301 1.14 36.37 4.81
N SER A 302 0.08 36.39 3.98
CA SER A 302 -0.34 37.63 3.31
C SER A 302 -0.87 38.56 4.41
N GLY A 303 0.08 39.11 5.17
CA GLY A 303 -0.14 39.75 6.46
C GLY A 303 -0.31 38.71 7.56
N ALA A 304 0.69 38.63 8.46
CA ALA A 304 0.31 38.64 9.86
C ALA A 304 -0.72 39.77 9.99
N SER A 305 -1.99 39.43 10.19
CA SER A 305 -2.89 40.43 10.78
C SER A 305 -2.12 40.87 12.02
N PRO A 306 -1.78 42.16 12.17
CA PRO A 306 -1.10 42.65 13.36
C PRO A 306 -1.98 42.47 14.62
N ASP A 307 -3.17 41.93 14.45
CA ASP A 307 -4.15 41.71 15.48
C ASP A 307 -3.99 40.32 16.11
N PRO A 308 -3.50 40.21 17.37
CA PRO A 308 -3.49 38.97 18.14
C PRO A 308 -4.90 38.39 18.40
N SER A 309 -5.96 39.05 17.92
CA SER A 309 -7.34 38.54 17.84
C SER A 309 -7.59 37.53 16.71
N SER A 310 -6.56 37.10 15.95
CA SER A 310 -6.73 36.23 14.77
C SER A 310 -7.10 34.77 15.08
N GLY A 311 -8.00 34.54 16.04
CA GLY A 311 -8.91 33.41 16.18
C GLY A 311 -8.36 31.98 16.20
N ASP A 312 -9.24 31.04 16.52
CA ASP A 312 -8.94 29.60 16.54
C ASP A 312 -8.81 28.96 15.13
N GLY A 313 -8.99 29.76 14.07
CA GLY A 313 -8.97 29.32 12.67
C GLY A 313 -7.73 28.50 12.25
N PRO A 314 -6.49 28.97 12.53
CA PRO A 314 -5.27 28.22 12.20
C PRO A 314 -5.17 26.88 12.94
N ALA A 315 -5.61 26.83 14.21
CA ALA A 315 -5.61 25.61 15.02
C ALA A 315 -6.64 24.59 14.49
N ALA A 316 -7.85 25.04 14.15
CA ALA A 316 -8.87 24.22 13.51
C ALA A 316 -8.41 23.68 12.13
N ALA A 317 -7.69 24.50 11.35
CA ALA A 317 -7.12 24.07 10.07
C ALA A 317 -6.00 23.03 10.24
N LYS A 318 -5.12 23.21 11.24
CA LYS A 318 -4.07 22.26 11.60
C LYS A 318 -4.68 20.92 12.04
N LEU A 319 -5.73 20.96 12.86
CA LEU A 319 -6.48 19.76 13.24
C LEU A 319 -7.10 19.09 12.00
N ASN A 320 -7.73 19.83 11.08
CA ASN A 320 -8.27 19.21 9.87
C ASN A 320 -7.20 18.60 8.92
N ASN A 321 -5.95 19.04 9.04
CA ASN A 321 -4.82 18.46 8.33
C ASN A 321 -4.36 17.13 8.96
N THR A 322 -4.50 16.94 10.28
CA THR A 322 -4.15 15.66 10.94
C THR A 322 -5.02 14.50 10.44
N ALA A 323 -6.20 14.78 9.87
CA ALA A 323 -7.02 13.79 9.18
C ALA A 323 -6.27 12.99 8.10
N GLY A 324 -5.27 13.59 7.44
CA GLY A 324 -4.46 12.89 6.45
C GLY A 324 -3.55 11.80 7.05
N LEU A 325 -3.23 11.92 8.34
CA LEU A 325 -2.44 10.96 9.11
C LEU A 325 -3.33 9.99 9.88
N LEU A 326 -4.44 10.49 10.45
CA LEU A 326 -5.38 9.69 11.25
C LEU A 326 -6.18 8.70 10.39
N ALA A 327 -6.61 9.09 9.19
CA ALA A 327 -7.44 8.21 8.36
C ALA A 327 -6.72 6.91 7.95
N PRO A 328 -5.47 6.93 7.42
CA PRO A 328 -4.74 5.70 7.13
C PRO A 328 -4.48 4.84 8.37
N ALA A 329 -4.17 5.45 9.52
CA ALA A 329 -3.97 4.73 10.77
C ALA A 329 -5.27 4.04 11.22
N ALA A 330 -6.40 4.75 11.18
CA ALA A 330 -7.70 4.18 11.48
C ALA A 330 -8.06 3.05 10.49
N GLY A 331 -7.77 3.23 9.20
CA GLY A 331 -7.94 2.18 8.19
C GLY A 331 -7.12 0.93 8.50
N ALA A 332 -5.85 1.07 8.92
CA ALA A 332 -5.02 -0.06 9.33
C ALA A 332 -5.60 -0.81 10.54
N VAL A 333 -6.09 -0.07 11.54
CA VAL A 333 -6.80 -0.67 12.69
C VAL A 333 -8.07 -1.39 12.23
N GLY A 334 -8.86 -0.77 11.34
CA GLY A 334 -10.06 -1.38 10.77
C GLY A 334 -9.77 -2.64 9.96
N LEU A 335 -8.64 -2.68 9.24
CA LEU A 335 -8.19 -3.86 8.50
C LEU A 335 -7.89 -5.02 9.46
N VAL A 336 -7.12 -4.75 10.54
CA VAL A 336 -6.83 -5.76 11.57
C VAL A 336 -8.11 -6.24 12.25
N ALA A 337 -9.01 -5.32 12.63
CA ALA A 337 -10.30 -5.67 13.20
C ALA A 337 -11.13 -6.53 12.24
N GLY A 338 -11.14 -6.20 10.95
CA GLY A 338 -11.88 -6.98 9.95
C GLY A 338 -11.23 -8.31 9.60
N TRP A 339 -9.94 -8.50 9.86
CA TRP A 339 -9.31 -9.81 9.77
C TRP A 339 -9.97 -10.81 10.72
N PHE A 340 -10.32 -10.38 11.93
CA PHE A 340 -11.07 -11.22 12.86
C PHE A 340 -12.49 -11.50 12.38
N THR A 341 -13.03 -10.73 11.44
CA THR A 341 -14.39 -10.93 10.93
C THR A 341 -14.47 -11.78 9.66
N VAL A 342 -13.32 -12.27 9.18
CA VAL A 342 -13.23 -13.22 8.05
C VAL A 342 -14.09 -14.48 8.26
N PRO A 343 -14.22 -15.06 9.46
CA PRO A 343 -15.12 -16.18 9.71
C PRO A 343 -16.60 -15.86 9.63
N TRP A 344 -17.03 -14.64 9.27
CA TRP A 344 -18.44 -14.32 9.03
C TRP A 344 -18.64 -13.61 7.70
N PHE A 345 -17.74 -12.70 7.33
CA PHE A 345 -17.86 -11.89 6.13
C PHE A 345 -16.87 -12.29 5.04
N GLY A 346 -16.06 -13.33 5.24
CA GLY A 346 -14.97 -13.67 4.37
C GLY A 346 -14.02 -12.48 4.19
N TRP A 347 -13.45 -12.36 3.00
CA TRP A 347 -12.51 -11.29 2.67
C TRP A 347 -13.14 -9.88 2.60
N LEU A 348 -14.49 -9.79 2.56
CA LEU A 348 -15.18 -8.50 2.64
C LEU A 348 -15.07 -7.85 4.03
N GLY A 349 -14.85 -8.64 5.08
CA GLY A 349 -14.72 -8.15 6.46
C GLY A 349 -13.58 -7.14 6.64
N PRO A 350 -12.31 -7.50 6.36
CA PRO A 350 -11.15 -6.60 6.41
C PRO A 350 -11.35 -5.30 5.63
N MET A 351 -11.85 -5.42 4.40
CA MET A 351 -12.03 -4.28 3.49
C MET A 351 -13.12 -3.32 3.99
N THR A 352 -14.25 -3.85 4.44
CA THR A 352 -15.38 -3.05 4.95
C THR A 352 -14.99 -2.33 6.22
N LEU A 353 -14.37 -3.03 7.19
CA LEU A 353 -13.99 -2.39 8.46
C LEU A 353 -12.87 -1.37 8.29
N MET A 354 -11.92 -1.58 7.36
CA MET A 354 -10.96 -0.54 6.98
C MET A 354 -11.67 0.76 6.56
N LEU A 355 -12.66 0.67 5.66
CA LEU A 355 -13.40 1.84 5.15
C LEU A 355 -14.28 2.48 6.23
N VAL A 356 -14.97 1.67 7.04
CA VAL A 356 -15.79 2.14 8.17
C VAL A 356 -14.93 2.90 9.17
N PHE A 357 -13.76 2.39 9.56
CA PHE A 357 -12.87 3.07 10.50
C PHE A 357 -12.31 4.38 9.92
N VAL A 358 -12.01 4.43 8.61
CA VAL A 358 -11.66 5.70 7.93
C VAL A 358 -12.79 6.71 8.06
N LEU A 359 -14.04 6.31 7.80
CA LEU A 359 -15.21 7.18 7.93
C LEU A 359 -15.45 7.63 9.38
N LEU A 360 -15.30 6.73 10.34
CA LEU A 360 -15.39 7.04 11.77
C LEU A 360 -14.28 8.00 12.23
N SER A 361 -13.08 7.91 11.65
CA SER A 361 -12.00 8.87 11.94
C SER A 361 -12.36 10.29 11.45
N HIS A 362 -13.03 10.41 10.31
CA HIS A 362 -13.55 11.70 9.82
C HIS A 362 -14.69 12.22 10.69
N LEU A 363 -15.59 11.35 11.13
CA LEU A 363 -16.63 11.69 12.11
C LEU A 363 -16.02 12.21 13.42
N GLY A 364 -15.06 11.49 14.01
CA GLY A 364 -14.40 11.86 15.27
C GLY A 364 -13.67 13.20 15.17
N LEU A 365 -12.97 13.44 14.06
CA LEU A 365 -12.32 14.73 13.80
C LEU A 365 -13.33 15.89 13.77
N GLU A 366 -14.51 15.68 13.19
CA GLU A 366 -15.54 16.70 13.09
C GLU A 366 -16.26 16.95 14.42
N LEU A 367 -16.40 15.92 15.26
CA LEU A 367 -16.85 16.07 16.64
C LEU A 367 -15.82 16.85 17.48
N LEU A 368 -14.53 16.59 17.31
CA LEU A 368 -13.47 17.36 17.96
C LEU A 368 -13.47 18.82 17.49
N LEU A 369 -13.63 19.07 16.19
CA LEU A 369 -13.76 20.42 15.64
C LEU A 369 -15.00 21.14 16.21
N ARG A 370 -16.12 20.43 16.33
CA ARG A 370 -17.35 20.97 16.92
C ARG A 370 -17.15 21.32 18.39
N ASN A 371 -16.57 20.43 19.18
CA ASN A 371 -16.48 20.60 20.62
C ASN A 371 -15.46 21.67 21.01
N ASN A 372 -14.33 21.76 20.29
CA ASN A 372 -13.24 22.65 20.67
C ASN A 372 -13.34 24.04 20.04
N TYR A 373 -13.99 24.16 18.87
CA TYR A 373 -13.90 25.37 18.06
C TYR A 373 -15.25 25.90 17.55
N ALA A 374 -16.38 25.33 17.97
CA ALA A 374 -17.70 25.80 17.52
C ALA A 374 -18.63 26.08 18.71
N THR A 375 -19.06 27.33 18.87
CA THR A 375 -20.06 27.70 19.88
C THR A 375 -21.47 27.51 19.34
N PRO A 376 -22.41 26.90 20.10
CA PRO A 376 -23.83 26.87 19.74
C PRO A 376 -24.35 28.29 19.47
N GLY A 377 -25.06 28.48 18.36
CA GLY A 377 -25.62 29.80 17.97
C GLY A 377 -24.80 30.55 16.92
N THR A 378 -23.55 30.17 16.67
CA THR A 378 -22.77 30.74 15.55
C THR A 378 -23.45 30.41 14.20
N PRO A 379 -23.67 31.42 13.33
CA PRO A 379 -24.35 31.21 12.06
C PRO A 379 -23.52 30.29 11.17
N ARG A 380 -24.18 29.29 10.57
CA ARG A 380 -23.52 28.32 9.70
C ARG A 380 -23.25 28.93 8.33
N ALA A 381 -22.04 28.76 7.83
CA ALA A 381 -21.74 29.19 6.47
C ALA A 381 -22.50 28.33 5.44
N ARG A 382 -23.33 28.97 4.61
CA ARG A 382 -24.13 28.26 3.58
C ARG A 382 -23.22 27.68 2.49
N LEU A 383 -23.38 26.38 2.21
CA LEU A 383 -22.66 25.69 1.15
C LEU A 383 -23.48 25.68 -0.15
N LYS A 384 -23.09 26.49 -1.15
CA LYS A 384 -23.74 26.46 -2.49
C LYS A 384 -23.54 25.14 -3.24
N ALA A 385 -22.39 24.49 -3.01
CA ALA A 385 -22.08 23.15 -3.50
C ALA A 385 -21.24 22.45 -2.43
N ALA A 386 -21.77 21.35 -1.90
CA ALA A 386 -21.13 20.57 -0.83
C ALA A 386 -19.98 19.71 -1.37
N VAL A 387 -20.22 19.04 -2.50
CA VAL A 387 -19.33 18.06 -3.13
C VAL A 387 -19.41 18.22 -4.65
N PRO A 388 -18.33 18.00 -5.43
CA PRO A 388 -18.40 17.96 -6.89
C PRO A 388 -19.44 16.95 -7.38
N ARG A 389 -20.20 17.29 -8.43
CA ARG A 389 -21.29 16.44 -8.98
C ARG A 389 -20.82 15.05 -9.42
N SER A 390 -19.53 14.89 -9.76
CA SER A 390 -18.96 13.62 -10.18
C SER A 390 -18.97 12.55 -9.09
N LEU A 391 -18.73 12.91 -7.82
CA LEU A 391 -18.69 11.93 -6.72
C LEU A 391 -20.05 11.27 -6.42
N PRO A 392 -21.17 12.00 -6.27
CA PRO A 392 -22.47 11.35 -6.10
C PRO A 392 -22.88 10.55 -7.35
N ILE A 393 -22.55 11.02 -8.56
CA ILE A 393 -22.77 10.23 -9.79
C ILE A 393 -22.02 8.89 -9.71
N LEU A 394 -20.74 8.90 -9.32
CA LEU A 394 -19.95 7.69 -9.17
C LEU A 394 -20.49 6.75 -8.09
N ALA A 395 -20.95 7.30 -6.96
CA ALA A 395 -21.61 6.50 -5.92
C ALA A 395 -22.92 5.86 -6.42
N VAL A 396 -23.72 6.60 -7.21
CA VAL A 396 -24.95 6.09 -7.84
C VAL A 396 -24.63 5.01 -8.86
N VAL A 397 -23.60 5.19 -9.70
CA VAL A 397 -23.15 4.17 -10.66
C VAL A 397 -22.75 2.88 -9.94
N ALA A 398 -21.97 2.98 -8.86
CA ALA A 398 -21.61 1.81 -8.04
C ALA A 398 -22.86 1.15 -7.41
N GLY A 399 -23.81 1.96 -6.90
CA GLY A 399 -25.07 1.46 -6.35
C GLY A 399 -25.95 0.73 -7.37
N ILE A 400 -26.09 1.29 -8.59
CA ILE A 400 -26.82 0.67 -9.69
C ILE A 400 -26.16 -0.65 -10.11
N GLY A 401 -24.82 -0.72 -10.12
CA GLY A 401 -24.10 -1.96 -10.38
C GLY A 401 -24.27 -3.00 -9.28
N LEU A 402 -24.28 -2.58 -8.01
CA LEU A 402 -24.43 -3.48 -6.86
C LEU A 402 -25.76 -4.22 -6.84
N ILE A 403 -26.87 -3.58 -7.23
CA ILE A 403 -28.20 -4.19 -7.20
C ILE A 403 -28.28 -5.51 -8.00
N PRO A 404 -27.99 -5.53 -9.32
CA PRO A 404 -28.04 -6.75 -10.11
C PRO A 404 -26.94 -7.73 -9.71
N THR A 405 -25.76 -7.27 -9.28
CA THR A 405 -24.69 -8.16 -8.80
C THR A 405 -25.12 -8.89 -7.53
N ILE A 406 -25.72 -8.21 -6.57
CA ILE A 406 -26.25 -8.80 -5.34
C ILE A 406 -27.41 -9.75 -5.66
N ALA A 407 -28.31 -9.38 -6.58
CA ALA A 407 -29.37 -10.27 -7.05
C ALA A 407 -28.82 -11.53 -7.74
N ALA A 408 -27.76 -11.41 -8.55
CA ALA A 408 -27.10 -12.56 -9.17
C ALA A 408 -26.36 -13.43 -8.14
N THR A 409 -25.87 -12.87 -7.03
CA THR A 409 -25.26 -13.69 -5.98
C THR A 409 -26.27 -14.58 -5.24
N SER A 410 -27.58 -14.26 -5.27
CA SER A 410 -28.60 -15.09 -4.63
C SER A 410 -28.95 -16.35 -5.43
N SER A 411 -28.69 -16.35 -6.74
CA SER A 411 -28.92 -17.52 -7.61
C SER A 411 -27.75 -18.50 -7.63
N LEU A 412 -26.64 -18.17 -6.97
CA LEU A 412 -25.52 -19.09 -6.77
C LEU A 412 -25.92 -20.19 -5.78
N ASN A 413 -26.38 -21.32 -6.29
CA ASN A 413 -26.60 -22.53 -5.50
C ASN A 413 -25.25 -23.22 -5.26
N ARG A 414 -24.61 -22.92 -4.13
CA ARG A 414 -23.32 -23.52 -3.75
C ARG A 414 -23.56 -24.66 -2.76
N GLY A 415 -23.01 -25.82 -3.08
CA GLY A 415 -22.72 -26.87 -2.11
C GLY A 415 -21.21 -27.11 -2.11
N GLY A 416 -20.61 -27.31 -0.93
CA GLY A 416 -19.21 -27.74 -0.76
C GLY A 416 -18.21 -26.61 -0.49
N GLY A 417 -16.92 -26.85 -0.78
CA GLY A 417 -15.78 -25.98 -0.40
C GLY A 417 -15.72 -24.58 -1.03
N TYR A 418 -16.73 -24.19 -1.80
CA TYR A 418 -16.88 -22.85 -2.39
C TYR A 418 -17.91 -21.97 -1.67
N ASP A 419 -18.44 -22.43 -0.52
CA ASP A 419 -19.30 -21.61 0.33
C ASP A 419 -18.57 -20.32 0.75
N TRP A 420 -19.33 -19.23 0.86
CA TRP A 420 -18.77 -17.96 1.33
C TRP A 420 -18.12 -18.18 2.70
N PRO A 421 -16.83 -17.86 2.88
CA PRO A 421 -16.13 -18.19 4.13
C PRO A 421 -16.85 -17.53 5.30
N GLY A 422 -17.41 -18.37 6.20
CA GLY A 422 -17.90 -17.94 7.50
C GLY A 422 -19.32 -18.32 7.89
N PHE A 423 -20.18 -18.64 6.93
CA PHE A 423 -21.48 -19.24 7.26
C PHE A 423 -21.48 -20.69 6.79
N GLY A 424 -21.51 -21.64 7.74
CA GLY A 424 -21.56 -23.09 7.50
C GLY A 424 -22.92 -23.58 6.98
N GLY A 425 -23.55 -22.81 6.10
CA GLY A 425 -24.83 -23.14 5.48
C GLY A 425 -25.19 -22.13 4.39
N SER A 426 -26.20 -22.47 3.59
CA SER A 426 -26.78 -21.68 2.48
C SER A 426 -27.47 -20.39 2.92
N SER A 427 -26.93 -19.71 3.93
CA SER A 427 -27.32 -18.34 4.26
C SER A 427 -27.14 -17.49 3.00
N PRO A 428 -28.07 -16.57 2.70
CA PRO A 428 -28.08 -15.95 1.40
C PRO A 428 -26.81 -15.14 1.16
N HIS A 429 -26.00 -15.57 0.19
CA HIS A 429 -24.74 -14.93 -0.19
C HIS A 429 -24.89 -13.43 -0.52
N PHE A 430 -26.12 -12.98 -0.80
CA PHE A 430 -26.46 -11.58 -0.98
C PHE A 430 -26.40 -10.73 0.30
N LEU A 431 -26.60 -11.34 1.49
CA LEU A 431 -26.65 -10.62 2.76
C LEU A 431 -25.30 -10.02 3.14
N VAL A 432 -24.20 -10.73 2.88
CA VAL A 432 -22.86 -10.28 3.30
C VAL A 432 -22.44 -8.99 2.57
N PRO A 433 -22.46 -8.91 1.23
CA PRO A 433 -22.21 -7.65 0.52
C PRO A 433 -23.21 -6.56 0.91
N LEU A 434 -24.49 -6.90 1.11
CA LEU A 434 -25.53 -5.94 1.51
C LEU A 434 -25.23 -5.31 2.87
N ILE A 435 -24.89 -6.11 3.89
CA ILE A 435 -24.51 -5.63 5.23
C ILE A 435 -23.27 -4.72 5.12
N CYS A 436 -22.29 -5.09 4.30
CA CYS A 436 -21.09 -4.28 4.09
C CYS A 436 -21.41 -2.92 3.46
N VAL A 437 -22.28 -2.89 2.44
CA VAL A 437 -22.79 -1.66 1.81
C VAL A 437 -23.52 -0.79 2.84
N LEU A 438 -24.42 -1.38 3.62
CA LEU A 438 -25.16 -0.67 4.67
C LEU A 438 -24.21 -0.10 5.74
N ALA A 439 -23.18 -0.83 6.14
CA ALA A 439 -22.18 -0.34 7.10
C ALA A 439 -21.41 0.87 6.57
N ILE A 440 -20.98 0.85 5.30
CA ILE A 440 -20.28 1.97 4.67
C ILE A 440 -21.21 3.18 4.52
N LEU A 441 -22.45 2.97 4.04
CA LEU A 441 -23.44 4.04 3.84
C LEU A 441 -23.87 4.68 5.17
N THR A 442 -24.10 3.89 6.21
CA THR A 442 -24.49 4.40 7.54
C THR A 442 -23.36 5.21 8.19
N ALA A 443 -22.12 4.70 8.16
CA ALA A 443 -20.96 5.44 8.64
C ALA A 443 -20.74 6.75 7.85
N GLY A 444 -20.88 6.69 6.52
CA GLY A 444 -20.75 7.84 5.64
C GLY A 444 -21.85 8.90 5.85
N ALA A 445 -23.09 8.46 6.03
CA ALA A 445 -24.24 9.32 6.32
C ALA A 445 -24.09 9.98 7.70
N GLY A 446 -23.65 9.23 8.72
CA GLY A 446 -23.36 9.76 10.04
C GLY A 446 -22.29 10.84 10.02
N ALA A 447 -21.15 10.58 9.38
CA ALA A 447 -20.08 11.57 9.20
C ALA A 447 -20.56 12.82 8.45
N THR A 448 -21.31 12.63 7.36
CA THR A 448 -21.88 13.73 6.56
C THR A 448 -22.86 14.57 7.38
N ALA A 449 -23.75 13.93 8.13
CA ALA A 449 -24.73 14.61 8.96
C ALA A 449 -24.05 15.49 10.03
N VAL A 450 -22.97 15.01 10.65
CA VAL A 450 -22.20 15.81 11.62
C VAL A 450 -21.55 17.02 10.95
N VAL A 451 -20.92 16.87 9.78
CA VAL A 451 -20.31 18.01 9.05
C VAL A 451 -21.36 19.06 8.67
N LEU A 452 -22.54 18.63 8.20
CA LEU A 452 -23.61 19.54 7.80
C LEU A 452 -24.30 20.21 9.00
N ARG A 453 -24.41 19.52 10.14
CA ARG A 453 -25.07 20.04 11.35
C ARG A 453 -24.14 20.83 12.28
N ARG A 454 -22.82 20.73 12.11
CA ARG A 454 -21.83 21.48 12.90
C ARG A 454 -22.18 22.99 12.92
N PRO A 455 -22.11 23.70 14.05
CA PRO A 455 -22.18 25.17 14.09
C PRO A 455 -20.99 25.83 13.35
N GLY A 456 -21.03 27.16 13.22
CA GLY A 456 -19.90 27.93 12.71
C GLY A 456 -18.66 27.77 13.60
N LEU A 457 -17.47 27.96 13.04
CA LEU A 457 -16.25 27.97 13.85
C LEU A 457 -16.08 29.36 14.50
N ASN A 458 -15.67 29.40 15.77
CA ASN A 458 -15.38 30.63 16.49
C ASN A 458 -14.19 31.34 15.84
N ASP A 459 -14.32 32.64 15.61
CA ASP A 459 -13.26 33.52 15.10
C ASP A 459 -12.57 33.03 13.81
N ALA A 460 -13.28 32.20 13.03
CA ALA A 460 -12.83 31.75 11.72
C ALA A 460 -13.54 32.56 10.63
N SER A 461 -12.80 32.96 9.60
CA SER A 461 -13.42 33.57 8.43
C SER A 461 -14.43 32.61 7.80
N GLU A 462 -15.54 33.14 7.29
CA GLU A 462 -16.58 32.33 6.64
C GLU A 462 -16.01 31.48 5.48
N LEU A 463 -15.01 32.02 4.78
CA LEU A 463 -14.29 31.32 3.71
C LEU A 463 -13.52 30.09 4.23
N LEU A 464 -12.81 30.23 5.36
CA LEU A 464 -12.09 29.12 5.98
C LEU A 464 -13.08 28.03 6.42
N GLU A 465 -14.16 28.39 7.10
CA GLU A 465 -15.17 27.44 7.54
C GLU A 465 -15.79 26.66 6.36
N ARG A 466 -16.22 27.37 5.31
CA ARG A 466 -16.74 26.75 4.08
C ARG A 466 -15.74 25.78 3.47
N THR A 467 -14.46 26.13 3.50
CA THR A 467 -13.37 25.33 2.93
C THR A 467 -13.13 24.06 3.74
N LEU A 468 -13.09 24.16 5.08
CA LEU A 468 -12.93 23.01 5.97
C LEU A 468 -14.11 22.04 5.83
N ARG A 469 -15.35 22.53 5.84
CA ARG A 469 -16.55 21.68 5.64
C ARG A 469 -16.53 20.96 4.29
N ARG A 470 -16.27 21.68 3.20
CA ARG A 470 -16.19 21.06 1.86
C ARG A 470 -15.11 19.99 1.79
N ARG A 471 -13.95 20.24 2.39
CA ARG A 471 -12.84 19.27 2.42
C ARG A 471 -13.23 17.99 3.13
N SER A 472 -13.93 18.09 4.27
CA SER A 472 -14.43 16.94 5.01
C SER A 472 -15.52 16.19 4.23
N LEU A 473 -16.51 16.90 3.68
CA LEU A 473 -17.56 16.31 2.84
C LEU A 473 -16.98 15.59 1.61
N PHE A 474 -15.99 16.19 0.95
CA PHE A 474 -15.30 15.58 -0.17
C PHE A 474 -14.60 14.27 0.23
N ARG A 475 -13.86 14.26 1.35
CA ARG A 475 -13.18 13.05 1.86
C ARG A 475 -14.17 11.94 2.19
N ILE A 476 -15.28 12.28 2.85
CA ILE A 476 -16.34 11.32 3.20
C ILE A 476 -16.98 10.77 1.93
N ALA A 477 -17.48 11.62 1.03
CA ALA A 477 -18.13 11.19 -0.20
C ALA A 477 -17.22 10.33 -1.09
N ARG A 478 -15.94 10.70 -1.19
CA ARG A 478 -14.92 9.95 -1.91
C ARG A 478 -14.67 8.56 -1.30
N THR A 479 -14.60 8.47 0.02
CA THR A 479 -14.41 7.19 0.73
C THR A 479 -15.63 6.29 0.60
N VAL A 480 -16.84 6.86 0.68
CA VAL A 480 -18.10 6.13 0.43
C VAL A 480 -18.15 5.61 -1.00
N ALA A 481 -17.94 6.46 -2.01
CA ALA A 481 -17.97 6.05 -3.41
C ALA A 481 -16.91 4.98 -3.71
N GLY A 482 -15.67 5.18 -3.24
CA GLY A 482 -14.61 4.18 -3.38
C GLY A 482 -14.95 2.87 -2.68
N GLY A 483 -15.56 2.93 -1.49
CA GLY A 483 -16.01 1.75 -0.77
C GLY A 483 -17.10 0.97 -1.49
N LEU A 484 -18.10 1.65 -2.09
CA LEU A 484 -19.13 0.99 -2.88
C LEU A 484 -18.54 0.28 -4.11
N PHE A 485 -17.60 0.91 -4.82
CA PHE A 485 -16.88 0.24 -5.92
C PHE A 485 -16.05 -0.95 -5.45
N ALA A 486 -15.46 -0.89 -4.25
CA ALA A 486 -14.70 -1.99 -3.69
C ALA A 486 -15.61 -3.20 -3.39
N ILE A 487 -16.79 -2.97 -2.80
CA ILE A 487 -17.78 -4.03 -2.58
C ILE A 487 -18.34 -4.57 -3.91
N LEU A 488 -18.56 -3.71 -4.90
CA LEU A 488 -19.00 -4.12 -6.22
C LEU A 488 -17.97 -5.03 -6.90
N ALA A 489 -16.71 -4.61 -6.89
CA ALA A 489 -15.59 -5.39 -7.40
C ALA A 489 -15.54 -6.77 -6.74
N ALA A 490 -15.70 -6.80 -5.43
CA ALA A 490 -15.69 -8.04 -4.67
C ALA A 490 -16.81 -9.00 -5.05
N ALA A 491 -18.03 -8.50 -5.14
CA ALA A 491 -19.16 -9.32 -5.55
C ALA A 491 -18.99 -9.85 -6.98
N LEU A 492 -18.46 -9.01 -7.89
CA LEU A 492 -18.16 -9.41 -9.28
C LEU A 492 -17.05 -10.45 -9.38
N PHE A 493 -15.98 -10.34 -8.59
CA PHE A 493 -14.93 -11.37 -8.55
C PHE A 493 -15.48 -12.71 -8.06
N ASN A 494 -16.31 -12.70 -7.02
CA ASN A 494 -16.94 -13.92 -6.52
C ASN A 494 -17.89 -14.56 -7.52
N LEU A 495 -18.58 -13.77 -8.35
CA LEU A 495 -19.40 -14.28 -9.45
C LEU A 495 -18.56 -14.84 -10.61
N GLY A 496 -17.51 -14.11 -11.01
CA GLY A 496 -16.72 -14.45 -12.19
C GLY A 496 -15.68 -15.56 -12.00
N THR A 497 -15.40 -15.97 -10.76
CA THR A 497 -14.42 -17.03 -10.45
C THR A 497 -15.03 -18.31 -9.90
N ALA A 498 -16.30 -18.29 -9.51
CA ALA A 498 -16.93 -19.45 -8.90
C ALA A 498 -17.57 -20.37 -9.94
N PRO A 499 -17.32 -21.69 -9.89
CA PRO A 499 -18.06 -22.64 -10.68
C PRO A 499 -19.52 -22.72 -10.20
N THR A 500 -20.49 -22.73 -11.12
CA THR A 500 -21.90 -22.95 -10.80
C THR A 500 -22.24 -24.43 -10.94
N TYR A 501 -22.91 -25.02 -9.93
CA TYR A 501 -23.32 -26.42 -9.99
C TYR A 501 -24.37 -26.61 -11.09
N GLY A 502 -24.04 -27.36 -12.14
CA GLY A 502 -24.92 -27.59 -13.29
C GLY A 502 -25.16 -26.37 -14.20
N GLY A 503 -24.41 -25.28 -14.02
CA GLY A 503 -24.51 -24.06 -14.83
C GLY A 503 -23.30 -23.85 -15.75
N GLN A 504 -23.29 -22.72 -16.46
CA GLN A 504 -22.17 -22.32 -17.32
C GLN A 504 -20.88 -22.14 -16.49
N SER A 505 -19.74 -22.45 -17.11
CA SER A 505 -18.40 -22.22 -16.54
C SER A 505 -18.24 -20.78 -16.06
N ALA A 506 -17.35 -20.56 -15.07
CA ALA A 506 -17.04 -19.25 -14.50
C ALA A 506 -16.91 -18.16 -15.59
N ASP A 507 -17.71 -17.10 -15.48
CA ASP A 507 -17.70 -15.99 -16.44
C ASP A 507 -16.57 -15.01 -16.09
N GLN A 508 -15.41 -15.24 -16.69
CA GLN A 508 -14.22 -14.42 -16.50
C GLN A 508 -14.46 -12.94 -16.85
N SER A 509 -15.45 -12.60 -17.69
CA SER A 509 -15.76 -11.22 -18.04
C SER A 509 -16.22 -10.42 -16.82
N LEU A 510 -16.97 -11.03 -15.90
CA LEU A 510 -17.40 -10.39 -14.64
C LEU A 510 -16.21 -10.12 -13.71
N ALA A 511 -15.24 -11.03 -13.66
CA ALA A 511 -14.00 -10.81 -12.90
C ALA A 511 -13.19 -9.63 -13.47
N MET A 512 -13.14 -9.47 -14.80
CA MET A 512 -12.49 -8.31 -15.44
C MET A 512 -13.18 -6.99 -15.07
N VAL A 513 -14.52 -6.93 -15.10
CA VAL A 513 -15.28 -5.76 -14.65
C VAL A 513 -15.03 -5.49 -13.16
N GLY A 514 -14.92 -6.55 -12.35
CA GLY A 514 -14.51 -6.48 -10.95
C GLY A 514 -13.14 -5.81 -10.79
N GLY A 515 -12.16 -6.18 -11.62
CA GLY A 515 -10.83 -5.56 -11.66
C GLY A 515 -10.89 -4.05 -11.95
N VAL A 516 -11.69 -3.64 -12.94
CA VAL A 516 -11.89 -2.21 -13.25
C VAL A 516 -12.52 -1.46 -12.07
N CYS A 517 -13.50 -2.07 -11.40
CA CYS A 517 -14.13 -1.51 -10.21
C CYS A 517 -13.13 -1.35 -9.05
N ILE A 518 -12.20 -2.29 -8.86
CA ILE A 518 -11.11 -2.14 -7.88
C ILE A 518 -10.19 -0.97 -8.22
N VAL A 519 -9.83 -0.79 -9.49
CA VAL A 519 -9.00 0.35 -9.92
C VAL A 519 -9.73 1.67 -9.67
N ALA A 520 -11.04 1.73 -9.95
CA ALA A 520 -11.87 2.88 -9.64
C ALA A 520 -11.94 3.17 -8.13
N ALA A 521 -12.12 2.13 -7.31
CA ALA A 521 -12.13 2.22 -5.85
C ALA A 521 -10.82 2.79 -5.31
N LEU A 522 -9.67 2.22 -5.73
CA LEU A 522 -8.35 2.70 -5.34
C LEU A 522 -8.12 4.15 -5.80
N THR A 523 -8.46 4.45 -7.05
CA THR A 523 -8.33 5.81 -7.60
C THR A 523 -9.12 6.80 -6.76
N LEU A 524 -10.37 6.48 -6.40
CA LEU A 524 -11.18 7.33 -5.54
C LEU A 524 -10.57 7.46 -4.13
N CYS A 525 -10.25 6.36 -3.45
CA CYS A 525 -9.68 6.37 -2.10
C CYS A 525 -8.35 7.13 -2.00
N PHE A 526 -7.58 7.22 -3.08
CA PHE A 526 -6.28 7.90 -3.12
C PHE A 526 -6.27 9.21 -3.94
N TYR A 527 -7.40 9.62 -4.55
CA TYR A 527 -7.46 10.85 -5.33
C TYR A 527 -7.13 12.09 -4.47
N PRO A 528 -6.12 12.90 -4.82
CA PRO A 528 -5.70 14.05 -4.02
C PRO A 528 -6.78 15.14 -3.95
N VAL A 529 -7.10 15.57 -2.72
CA VAL A 529 -8.01 16.71 -2.49
C VAL A 529 -7.43 18.04 -3.00
N ARG A 530 -6.09 18.13 -3.14
CA ARG A 530 -5.37 19.37 -3.49
C ARG A 530 -5.67 19.89 -4.90
N ALA A 531 -6.07 19.03 -5.85
CA ALA A 531 -6.46 19.47 -7.19
C ALA A 531 -7.84 20.14 -7.21
N PHE A 532 -8.65 19.96 -6.15
CA PHE A 532 -9.98 20.52 -6.01
C PHE A 532 -10.06 21.65 -4.96
N THR A 533 -8.96 22.34 -4.71
CA THR A 533 -9.02 23.77 -4.36
C THR A 533 -8.95 24.56 -5.68
N PRO A 534 -10.08 24.81 -6.38
CA PRO A 534 -10.15 25.75 -7.50
C PRO A 534 -9.29 26.99 -7.28
N ALA A 535 -8.75 27.57 -8.35
CA ALA A 535 -8.04 28.85 -8.27
C ALA A 535 -8.87 29.95 -7.58
N GLY A 536 -10.21 29.83 -7.56
CA GLY A 536 -11.12 30.67 -6.78
C GLY A 536 -11.08 30.49 -5.25
N PHE A 537 -10.16 29.68 -4.69
CA PHE A 537 -9.89 29.57 -3.25
C PHE A 537 -8.71 30.44 -2.79
N ILE A 538 -7.93 30.98 -3.74
CA ILE A 538 -6.97 32.03 -3.42
C ILE A 538 -7.82 33.32 -3.34
N PRO A 539 -7.92 33.98 -2.17
CA PRO A 539 -8.57 35.28 -2.13
C PRO A 539 -7.92 36.14 -3.22
N PRO A 540 -8.71 36.88 -4.03
CA PRO A 540 -8.13 37.77 -5.03
C PRO A 540 -7.08 38.59 -4.29
N VAL A 541 -5.84 38.52 -4.77
CA VAL A 541 -4.75 39.31 -4.21
C VAL A 541 -5.31 40.71 -4.12
N LYS A 542 -5.43 41.24 -2.90
CA LYS A 542 -5.89 42.61 -2.69
C LYS A 542 -4.84 43.42 -3.43
N ASN A 543 -5.14 43.82 -4.66
CA ASN A 543 -4.26 44.66 -5.43
C ASN A 543 -4.08 45.88 -4.54
N SER A 544 -2.87 46.07 -4.03
CA SER A 544 -2.48 47.21 -3.23
C SER A 544 -2.37 48.43 -4.14
N THR A 545 -3.45 48.75 -4.85
CA THR A 545 -3.64 50.00 -5.58
C THR A 545 -4.24 50.99 -4.59
N SER A 546 -3.43 51.43 -3.63
CA SER A 546 -3.66 52.67 -2.88
C SER A 546 -2.37 53.22 -2.26
N LEU A 547 -1.23 53.02 -2.91
CA LEU A 547 -0.02 53.79 -2.63
C LEU A 547 0.20 54.79 -3.76
N GLY A 548 -0.43 55.96 -3.59
CA GLY A 548 0.19 57.23 -3.99
C GLY A 548 -0.32 57.89 -5.27
N LYS A 549 -1.09 58.96 -5.03
CA LYS A 549 -1.29 60.19 -5.84
C LYS A 549 -2.27 60.13 -7.00
#